data_AF-A0A973NVR9-F1
#
_entry.id   AF-A0A973NVR9-F1
#
_cell.length_a   1.000
_cell.length_b   1.000
_cell.length_c   1.000
_cell.angle_alpha   90.00
_cell.angle_beta   90.00
_cell.angle_gamma   90.00
#
_symmetry.space_group_name_H-M   'P 1'
#
loop_
_entity.id
_entity.type
_entity.pdbx_description
1 polymer ?
#
loop_
_entity_poly.entity_id
_entity_poly.type
_entity_poly.pdbx_seq_one_letter_code
_entity_poly.pdbx_strand_id
1 'polypeptide(L)'
;MLETEDVRELVWRAFGEWALRKVDPEWAAERITHEPTRRLVTELGLPLQGPAYYSLILHEDQRYPTVREYFAANKPEVLETRTCTEFGHYLFFADVNGEDIYLAPESGRLYSLEGLHDSVKPVLVNSGVGEFLTFLAQIELNRANAPLEDLRDGDEETGEADYDRALRSILDGIVAGVRDVDPDAFPSDPDNDEGLETFWYPWLLKWADDDFAFDPWSWNRHSAEYFAAHGIDDLAEREPRHPVDLS
;
A
#
# COMPACT_ATOMS: atom_id res chain seq x y z
N MET A 1 -15.48 2.70 -11.91
CA MET A 1 -15.63 2.56 -10.44
C MET A 1 -15.58 1.07 -10.13
N LEU A 2 -14.46 0.66 -9.55
CA LEU A 2 -14.19 -0.70 -9.09
C LEU A 2 -15.29 -1.23 -8.17
N GLU A 3 -15.86 -2.40 -8.47
CA GLU A 3 -16.77 -3.04 -7.52
C GLU A 3 -15.99 -3.62 -6.34
N THR A 4 -16.54 -3.50 -5.13
CA THR A 4 -15.88 -3.97 -3.89
C THR A 4 -15.63 -5.49 -3.92
N GLU A 5 -16.43 -6.25 -4.68
CA GLU A 5 -16.27 -7.70 -4.83
C GLU A 5 -15.02 -8.05 -5.65
N ASP A 6 -14.73 -7.30 -6.72
CA ASP A 6 -13.53 -7.50 -7.56
C ASP A 6 -12.25 -7.22 -6.76
N VAL A 7 -12.23 -6.13 -5.98
CA VAL A 7 -11.10 -5.81 -5.08
C VAL A 7 -10.91 -6.90 -4.03
N ARG A 8 -12.00 -7.40 -3.44
CA ARG A 8 -11.94 -8.45 -2.42
C ARG A 8 -11.32 -9.72 -2.97
N GLU A 9 -11.80 -10.22 -4.11
CA GLU A 9 -11.28 -11.47 -4.70
C GLU A 9 -9.78 -11.34 -5.01
N LEU A 10 -9.37 -10.22 -5.61
CA LEU A 10 -7.98 -9.97 -5.96
C LEU A 10 -7.08 -9.88 -4.72
N VAL A 11 -7.48 -9.11 -3.70
CA VAL A 11 -6.73 -8.94 -2.45
C VAL A 11 -6.64 -10.25 -1.69
N TRP A 12 -7.72 -11.05 -1.66
CA TRP A 12 -7.71 -12.37 -1.02
C TRP A 12 -6.79 -13.35 -1.73
N ARG A 13 -6.76 -13.32 -3.07
CA ARG A 13 -5.86 -14.14 -3.86
C ARG A 13 -4.39 -13.74 -3.63
N ALA A 14 -4.12 -12.44 -3.54
CA ALA A 14 -2.78 -11.92 -3.32
C ALA A 14 -2.27 -12.21 -1.90
N PHE A 15 -3.00 -11.76 -0.87
CA PHE A 15 -2.49 -11.74 0.51
C PHE A 15 -3.11 -12.83 1.41
N GLY A 16 -4.30 -13.32 1.05
CA GLY A 16 -5.07 -14.23 1.90
C GLY A 16 -5.86 -13.50 2.98
N GLU A 17 -7.00 -14.05 3.39
CA GLU A 17 -7.88 -13.43 4.39
C GLU A 17 -7.17 -13.18 5.73
N TRP A 18 -6.32 -14.11 6.13
CA TRP A 18 -5.58 -14.09 7.40
C TRP A 18 -4.58 -12.92 7.52
N ALA A 19 -4.15 -12.37 6.39
CA ALA A 19 -3.28 -11.20 6.31
C ALA A 19 -4.03 -9.86 6.50
N LEU A 20 -5.36 -9.88 6.35
CA LEU A 20 -6.17 -8.68 6.33
C LEU A 20 -6.67 -8.36 7.74
N ARG A 21 -6.37 -7.15 8.20
CA ARG A 21 -6.93 -6.61 9.44
C ARG A 21 -8.03 -5.63 9.12
N LYS A 22 -9.23 -5.90 9.66
CA LYS A 22 -10.36 -4.97 9.58
C LYS A 22 -10.13 -3.81 10.54
N VAL A 23 -10.48 -2.62 10.09
CA VAL A 23 -10.49 -1.43 10.95
C VAL A 23 -11.75 -1.47 11.82
N ASP A 24 -11.63 -1.10 13.09
CA ASP A 24 -12.78 -0.99 13.97
C ASP A 24 -13.85 -0.04 13.38
N PRO A 25 -15.13 -0.48 13.26
CA PRO A 25 -16.17 0.33 12.63
C PRO A 25 -16.48 1.65 13.34
N GLU A 26 -16.41 1.70 14.67
CA GLU A 26 -16.67 2.92 15.43
C GLU A 26 -15.54 3.92 15.20
N TRP A 27 -14.30 3.46 15.33
CA TRP A 27 -13.11 4.26 15.04
C TRP A 27 -13.11 4.81 13.61
N ALA A 28 -13.47 3.97 12.63
CA ALA A 28 -13.53 4.35 11.22
C ALA A 28 -14.66 5.34 10.94
N ALA A 29 -15.82 5.19 11.61
CA ALA A 29 -16.94 6.12 11.48
C ALA A 29 -16.62 7.51 12.04
N GLU A 30 -15.82 7.59 13.10
CA GLU A 30 -15.37 8.86 13.67
C GLU A 30 -14.37 9.62 12.77
N ARG A 31 -13.59 8.89 11.96
CA ARG A 31 -12.42 9.44 11.26
C ARG A 31 -12.55 9.51 9.76
N ILE A 32 -13.30 8.61 9.14
CA ILE A 32 -13.42 8.48 7.68
C ILE A 32 -14.86 8.82 7.29
N THR A 33 -15.06 10.01 6.74
CA THR A 33 -16.39 10.47 6.32
C THR A 33 -16.77 9.91 4.95
N HIS A 34 -15.80 9.61 4.09
CA HIS A 34 -15.99 8.96 2.80
C HIS A 34 -16.50 7.52 2.96
N GLU A 35 -17.80 7.31 2.69
CA GLU A 35 -18.47 6.02 2.93
C GLU A 35 -17.84 4.83 2.19
N PRO A 36 -17.49 4.92 0.90
CA PRO A 36 -16.91 3.78 0.19
C PRO A 36 -15.60 3.31 0.81
N THR A 37 -14.73 4.25 1.21
CA THR A 37 -13.48 3.93 1.90
C THR A 37 -13.74 3.31 3.26
N ARG A 38 -14.62 3.92 4.06
CA ARG A 38 -14.97 3.40 5.40
C ARG A 38 -15.51 1.97 5.30
N ARG A 39 -16.44 1.72 4.37
CA ARG A 39 -17.01 0.38 4.13
C ARG A 39 -15.93 -0.62 3.72
N LEU A 40 -15.05 -0.24 2.78
CA LEU A 40 -13.97 -1.10 2.32
C LEU A 40 -13.04 -1.52 3.48
N VAL A 41 -12.53 -0.57 4.26
CA VAL A 41 -11.55 -0.88 5.33
C VAL A 41 -12.16 -1.62 6.53
N THR A 42 -13.47 -1.48 6.75
CA THR A 42 -14.18 -2.17 7.86
C THR A 42 -14.71 -3.55 7.44
N GLU A 43 -15.10 -3.75 6.19
CA GLU A 43 -15.64 -5.03 5.71
C GLU A 43 -14.56 -5.98 5.16
N LEU A 44 -13.65 -5.46 4.32
CA LEU A 44 -12.54 -6.23 3.72
C LEU A 44 -11.33 -6.27 4.66
N GLY A 45 -10.93 -5.11 5.17
CA GLY A 45 -9.66 -4.93 5.89
C GLY A 45 -8.48 -4.59 4.99
N LEU A 46 -7.34 -4.35 5.62
CA LEU A 46 -6.08 -3.95 4.97
C LEU A 46 -5.00 -5.00 5.23
N PRO A 47 -4.15 -5.34 4.24
CA PRO A 47 -2.96 -6.15 4.49
C PRO A 47 -2.00 -5.36 5.38
N LEU A 48 -1.76 -5.85 6.59
CA LEU A 48 -0.92 -5.13 7.57
C LEU A 48 0.54 -5.00 7.14
N GLN A 49 1.01 -5.94 6.32
CA GLN A 49 2.33 -5.93 5.74
C GLN A 49 2.25 -6.47 4.30
N GLY A 50 2.91 -5.78 3.39
CA GLY A 50 3.23 -6.30 2.08
C GLY A 50 4.59 -6.99 2.06
N PRO A 51 5.06 -7.45 0.88
CA PRO A 51 6.50 -7.47 0.62
C PRO A 51 7.07 -6.11 1.01
N ALA A 52 8.31 -6.09 1.49
CA ALA A 52 8.98 -5.04 2.26
C ALA A 52 8.95 -3.58 1.72
N TYR A 53 8.24 -3.36 0.62
CA TYR A 53 7.70 -2.11 0.12
C TYR A 53 6.73 -1.37 1.02
N TYR A 54 5.80 -2.00 1.77
CA TYR A 54 4.76 -1.24 2.49
C TYR A 54 4.22 -1.86 3.77
N SER A 55 3.90 -0.98 4.73
CA SER A 55 3.12 -1.27 5.93
C SER A 55 1.85 -0.42 5.93
N LEU A 56 0.68 -1.05 5.97
CA LEU A 56 -0.59 -0.32 6.12
C LEU A 56 -0.90 -0.15 7.60
N ILE A 57 -0.97 1.11 8.04
CA ILE A 57 -0.95 1.49 9.47
C ILE A 57 -2.26 2.09 9.95
N LEU A 58 -3.30 2.07 9.11
CA LEU A 58 -4.61 2.65 9.41
C LEU A 58 -5.40 1.75 10.38
N HIS A 59 -5.13 1.84 11.68
CA HIS A 59 -5.77 1.05 12.74
C HIS A 59 -5.97 1.82 14.04
N GLU A 60 -6.89 1.33 14.88
CA GLU A 60 -7.28 1.96 16.15
C GLU A 60 -6.17 2.01 17.22
N ASP A 61 -5.18 1.14 17.12
CA ASP A 61 -4.01 1.08 18.00
C ASP A 61 -2.88 2.03 17.58
N GLN A 62 -3.05 2.76 16.48
CA GLN A 62 -2.08 3.74 16.03
C GLN A 62 -1.94 4.89 17.04
N ARG A 63 -0.70 5.15 17.45
CA ARG A 63 -0.41 6.16 18.49
C ARG A 63 -0.74 7.59 18.05
N TYR A 64 -0.51 7.92 16.79
CA TYR A 64 -0.77 9.25 16.21
C TYR A 64 -1.50 9.08 14.87
N PRO A 65 -2.83 8.91 14.88
CA PRO A 65 -3.61 8.66 13.67
C PRO A 65 -3.51 9.78 12.63
N THR A 66 -3.46 11.03 13.07
CA THR A 66 -3.45 12.20 12.17
C THR A 66 -2.10 12.93 12.14
N VAL A 67 -1.86 13.64 11.04
CA VAL A 67 -0.72 14.56 10.87
C VAL A 67 -0.62 15.54 12.05
N ARG A 68 -1.76 16.12 12.45
CA ARG A 68 -1.79 17.10 13.54
C ARG A 68 -1.45 16.48 14.89
N GLU A 69 -1.96 15.28 15.20
CA GLU A 69 -1.63 14.58 16.45
C GLU A 69 -0.15 14.23 16.52
N TYR A 70 0.44 13.79 15.41
CA TYR A 70 1.87 13.51 15.33
C TYR A 70 2.71 14.77 15.62
N PHE A 71 2.42 15.90 14.97
CA PHE A 71 3.17 17.13 15.20
C PHE A 71 2.90 17.73 16.58
N ALA A 72 1.69 17.64 17.12
CA ALA A 72 1.38 18.10 18.47
C ALA A 72 2.21 17.38 19.53
N ALA A 73 2.50 16.10 19.33
CA ALA A 73 3.29 15.30 20.27
C ALA A 73 4.80 15.46 20.09
N ASN A 74 5.28 15.61 18.84
CA ASN A 74 6.71 15.49 18.53
C ASN A 74 7.39 16.82 18.14
N LYS A 75 6.68 17.74 17.50
CA LYS A 75 7.21 19.05 17.05
C LYS A 75 6.12 20.13 17.09
N PRO A 76 5.70 20.59 18.29
CA PRO A 76 4.57 21.51 18.45
C PRO A 76 4.72 22.84 17.71
N GLU A 77 5.95 23.26 17.43
CA GLU A 77 6.28 24.44 16.63
C GLU A 77 5.76 24.37 15.19
N VAL A 78 5.44 23.16 14.69
CA VAL A 78 4.92 22.93 13.33
C VAL A 78 3.39 23.13 13.26
N LEU A 79 2.69 23.24 14.39
CA LEU A 79 1.21 23.25 14.43
C LEU A 79 0.54 24.42 13.72
N GLU A 80 1.25 25.53 13.56
CA GLU A 80 0.77 26.75 12.88
C GLU A 80 1.18 26.79 11.40
N THR A 81 1.99 25.84 10.94
CA THR A 81 2.44 25.77 9.54
C THR A 81 1.33 25.27 8.62
N ARG A 82 1.52 25.49 7.31
CA ARG A 82 0.59 25.00 6.29
C ARG A 82 0.30 23.49 6.41
N THR A 83 1.32 22.68 6.67
CA THR A 83 1.19 21.21 6.85
C THR A 83 0.11 20.85 7.87
N CYS A 84 0.10 21.49 9.04
CA CYS A 84 -0.86 21.17 10.10
C CYS A 84 -2.21 21.89 9.97
N THR A 85 -2.25 23.01 9.26
CA THR A 85 -3.48 23.81 9.10
C THR A 85 -4.31 23.34 7.91
N GLU A 86 -3.69 22.90 6.81
CA GLU A 86 -4.39 22.38 5.63
C GLU A 86 -4.55 20.86 5.64
N PHE A 87 -3.54 20.12 6.10
CA PHE A 87 -3.51 18.64 6.01
C PHE A 87 -3.50 17.96 7.38
N GLY A 88 -3.70 18.72 8.46
CA GLY A 88 -3.63 18.22 9.82
C GLY A 88 -4.63 17.10 10.15
N HIS A 89 -5.75 17.05 9.42
CA HIS A 89 -6.79 16.02 9.58
C HIS A 89 -6.54 14.76 8.74
N TYR A 90 -5.53 14.75 7.87
CA TYR A 90 -5.20 13.56 7.09
C TYR A 90 -4.70 12.45 8.01
N LEU A 91 -5.10 11.22 7.69
CA LEU A 91 -4.76 10.02 8.44
C LEU A 91 -3.49 9.40 7.85
N PHE A 92 -2.56 8.99 8.69
CA PHE A 92 -1.46 8.13 8.25
C PHE A 92 -2.04 6.80 7.78
N PHE A 93 -1.78 6.44 6.53
CA PHE A 93 -2.39 5.29 5.89
C PHE A 93 -1.39 4.18 5.63
N ALA A 94 -0.23 4.52 5.05
CA ALA A 94 0.84 3.58 4.79
C ALA A 94 2.20 4.23 5.00
N ASP A 95 3.18 3.41 5.37
CA ASP A 95 4.60 3.71 5.17
C ASP A 95 5.04 2.84 3.99
N VAL A 96 5.50 3.49 2.92
CA VAL A 96 5.97 2.84 1.71
C VAL A 96 7.44 3.20 1.53
N ASN A 97 8.33 2.32 2.00
CA ASN A 97 9.79 2.49 2.01
C ASN A 97 10.28 3.86 2.57
N GLY A 98 9.73 4.28 3.71
CA GLY A 98 10.07 5.54 4.35
C GLY A 98 9.34 6.76 3.78
N GLU A 99 8.45 6.56 2.79
CA GLU A 99 7.52 7.58 2.34
C GLU A 99 6.14 7.36 2.97
N ASP A 100 5.70 8.34 3.76
CA ASP A 100 4.38 8.34 4.36
C ASP A 100 3.30 8.62 3.31
N ILE A 101 2.31 7.73 3.22
CA ILE A 101 1.09 7.91 2.46
C ILE A 101 -0.05 8.24 3.42
N TYR A 102 -0.81 9.26 3.04
CA TYR A 102 -1.87 9.85 3.84
C TYR A 102 -3.23 9.64 3.18
N LEU A 103 -4.22 9.24 3.97
CA LEU A 103 -5.62 9.16 3.57
C LEU A 103 -6.31 10.49 3.88
N ALA A 104 -6.89 11.10 2.85
CA ALA A 104 -7.81 12.23 2.98
C ALA A 104 -9.21 11.69 3.35
N PRO A 105 -9.67 11.82 4.62
CA PRO A 105 -10.85 11.11 5.12
C PRO A 105 -12.16 11.50 4.43
N GLU A 106 -12.23 12.69 3.86
CA GLU A 106 -13.40 13.24 3.15
C GLU A 106 -13.59 12.70 1.74
N SER A 107 -12.51 12.33 1.06
CA SER A 107 -12.54 11.93 -0.35
C SER A 107 -12.13 10.48 -0.56
N GLY A 108 -11.51 9.84 0.44
CA GLY A 108 -10.97 8.50 0.30
C GLY A 108 -9.65 8.43 -0.50
N ARG A 109 -9.16 9.58 -1.00
CA ARG A 109 -7.95 9.68 -1.81
C ARG A 109 -6.69 9.54 -0.96
N LEU A 110 -5.64 9.02 -1.59
CA LEU A 110 -4.33 8.84 -0.98
C LEU A 110 -3.34 9.86 -1.53
N TYR A 111 -2.54 10.44 -0.65
CA TYR A 111 -1.57 11.48 -0.97
C TYR A 111 -0.22 11.22 -0.33
N SER A 112 0.86 11.59 -1.02
CA SER A 112 2.14 11.88 -0.39
C SER A 112 2.24 13.40 -0.17
N LEU A 113 2.93 13.84 0.87
CA LEU A 113 3.14 15.25 1.16
C LEU A 113 4.59 15.63 0.87
N GLU A 114 4.82 16.33 -0.25
CA GLU A 114 6.15 16.78 -0.65
C GLU A 114 6.45 18.19 -0.14
N GLY A 115 7.71 18.42 0.27
CA GLY A 115 8.16 19.69 0.83
C GLY A 115 8.11 19.72 2.35
N LEU A 116 8.31 20.90 2.93
CA LEU A 116 8.40 21.06 4.39
C LEU A 116 7.51 22.21 4.84
N HIS A 117 6.70 21.95 5.87
CA HIS A 117 5.98 22.96 6.64
C HIS A 117 5.08 23.84 5.76
N ASP A 118 5.58 24.99 5.30
CA ASP A 118 4.85 25.97 4.50
C ASP A 118 4.94 25.75 2.99
N SER A 119 5.98 25.04 2.52
CA SER A 119 6.15 24.70 1.10
C SER A 119 5.45 23.39 0.71
N VAL A 120 4.76 22.75 1.65
CA VAL A 120 4.15 21.44 1.47
C VAL A 120 3.13 21.44 0.32
N LYS A 121 3.14 20.37 -0.47
CA LYS A 121 2.19 20.12 -1.55
C LYS A 121 1.73 18.67 -1.51
N PRO A 122 0.41 18.41 -1.62
CA PRO A 122 -0.09 17.05 -1.75
C PRO A 122 0.15 16.55 -3.19
N VAL A 123 0.75 15.38 -3.31
CA VAL A 123 0.90 14.62 -4.55
C VAL A 123 -0.09 13.47 -4.50
N LEU A 124 -0.98 13.38 -5.48
CA LEU A 124 -1.98 12.32 -5.52
C LEU A 124 -1.29 10.98 -5.81
N VAL A 125 -1.47 10.02 -4.91
CA VAL A 125 -0.91 8.66 -5.02
C VAL A 125 -1.93 7.75 -5.69
N ASN A 126 -3.17 7.72 -5.17
CA ASN A 126 -4.29 7.02 -5.79
C ASN A 126 -5.60 7.74 -5.51
N SER A 127 -6.57 7.56 -6.41
CA SER A 127 -7.91 8.16 -6.29
C SER A 127 -8.75 7.48 -5.20
N GLY A 128 -8.36 6.30 -4.72
CA GLY A 128 -9.01 5.64 -3.60
C GLY A 128 -8.24 4.46 -3.01
N VAL A 129 -8.63 4.05 -1.80
CA VAL A 129 -8.07 2.87 -1.12
C VAL A 129 -8.25 1.58 -1.91
N GLY A 130 -9.38 1.40 -2.61
CA GLY A 130 -9.61 0.19 -3.42
C GLY A 130 -8.66 0.07 -4.62
N GLU A 131 -8.36 1.20 -5.26
CA GLU A 131 -7.38 1.28 -6.35
C GLU A 131 -5.98 0.96 -5.84
N PHE A 132 -5.60 1.54 -4.70
CA PHE A 132 -4.33 1.25 -4.05
C PHE A 132 -4.19 -0.23 -3.66
N LEU A 133 -5.22 -0.83 -3.04
CA LEU A 133 -5.22 -2.26 -2.73
C LEU A 133 -5.12 -3.15 -3.97
N THR A 134 -5.77 -2.74 -5.07
CA THR A 134 -5.67 -3.43 -6.37
C THR A 134 -4.24 -3.38 -6.88
N PHE A 135 -3.62 -2.19 -6.87
CA PHE A 135 -2.22 -2.00 -7.24
C PHE A 135 -1.27 -2.87 -6.40
N LEU A 136 -1.44 -2.88 -5.07
CA LEU A 136 -0.65 -3.71 -4.17
C LEU A 136 -0.83 -5.21 -4.43
N ALA A 137 -2.07 -5.65 -4.68
CA ALA A 137 -2.35 -7.05 -4.98
C ALA A 137 -1.74 -7.47 -6.33
N GLN A 138 -1.70 -6.58 -7.32
CA GLN A 138 -1.03 -6.84 -8.59
C GLN A 138 0.48 -6.95 -8.43
N ILE A 139 1.11 -6.10 -7.60
CA ILE A 139 2.53 -6.26 -7.26
C ILE A 139 2.77 -7.66 -6.72
N GLU A 140 1.98 -8.07 -5.73
CA GLU A 140 2.19 -9.34 -5.04
C GLU A 140 1.99 -10.56 -5.96
N LEU A 141 0.95 -10.53 -6.79
CA LEU A 141 0.68 -11.60 -7.74
C LEU A 141 1.74 -11.69 -8.84
N ASN A 142 2.29 -10.56 -9.30
CA ASN A 142 3.33 -10.57 -10.34
C ASN A 142 4.69 -10.96 -9.76
N ARG A 143 5.02 -10.52 -8.54
CA ARG A 143 6.23 -10.95 -7.81
C ARG A 143 6.32 -12.47 -7.70
N ALA A 144 5.21 -13.13 -7.38
CA ALA A 144 5.14 -14.59 -7.28
C ALA A 144 5.49 -15.33 -8.58
N ASN A 145 5.19 -14.74 -9.73
CA ASN A 145 5.42 -15.36 -11.05
C ASN A 145 6.85 -15.12 -11.58
N ALA A 146 7.56 -14.14 -11.03
CA ALA A 146 8.91 -13.78 -11.42
C ALA A 146 9.67 -13.28 -10.17
N PRO A 147 10.14 -14.20 -9.30
CA PRO A 147 10.90 -13.82 -8.11
C PRO A 147 12.17 -13.08 -8.57
N LEU A 148 12.19 -11.76 -8.36
CA LEU A 148 13.27 -10.88 -8.81
C LEU A 148 14.61 -11.21 -8.13
N GLU A 149 14.55 -11.88 -6.99
CA GLU A 149 15.69 -12.45 -6.25
C GLU A 149 16.51 -13.43 -7.11
N ASP A 150 15.86 -14.25 -7.95
CA ASP A 150 16.53 -15.27 -8.78
C ASP A 150 17.30 -14.68 -9.97
N LEU A 151 17.04 -13.41 -10.32
CA LEU A 151 17.64 -12.73 -11.47
C LEU A 151 18.93 -11.97 -11.09
N ARG A 152 19.20 -11.81 -9.79
CA ARG A 152 20.38 -11.13 -9.26
C ARG A 152 21.63 -12.02 -9.19
N ASP A 153 21.47 -13.33 -9.24
CA ASP A 153 22.59 -14.30 -9.20
C ASP A 153 23.31 -14.48 -10.56
N GLY A 154 23.00 -13.65 -11.56
CA GLY A 154 23.63 -13.62 -12.88
C GLY A 154 24.97 -12.86 -12.92
N ASP A 155 25.70 -12.99 -14.03
CA ASP A 155 26.90 -12.19 -14.33
C ASP A 155 26.53 -10.68 -14.30
N GLU A 156 27.34 -9.80 -13.69
CA GLU A 156 26.98 -8.39 -13.34
C GLU A 156 26.35 -7.63 -14.53
N GLU A 157 26.83 -7.86 -15.75
CA GLU A 157 26.37 -7.16 -16.96
C GLU A 157 25.07 -7.74 -17.57
N THR A 158 24.80 -9.04 -17.41
CA THR A 158 23.54 -9.66 -17.88
C THR A 158 22.47 -9.75 -16.80
N GLY A 159 22.86 -9.85 -15.53
CA GLY A 159 21.97 -9.86 -14.38
C GLY A 159 21.23 -8.54 -14.22
N GLU A 160 21.93 -7.40 -14.35
CA GLU A 160 21.30 -6.07 -14.27
C GLU A 160 20.30 -5.84 -15.41
N ALA A 161 20.66 -6.21 -16.64
CA ALA A 161 19.78 -6.06 -17.81
C ALA A 161 18.57 -7.02 -17.81
N ASP A 162 18.71 -8.22 -17.24
CA ASP A 162 17.61 -9.17 -17.09
C ASP A 162 16.72 -8.81 -15.89
N TYR A 163 17.28 -8.28 -14.82
CA TYR A 163 16.57 -7.69 -13.68
C TYR A 163 15.70 -6.50 -14.13
N ASP A 164 16.29 -5.54 -14.85
CA ASP A 164 15.58 -4.40 -15.42
C ASP A 164 14.42 -4.82 -16.32
N ARG A 165 14.61 -5.88 -17.12
CA ARG A 165 13.57 -6.40 -18.02
C ARG A 165 12.43 -7.05 -17.24
N ALA A 166 12.75 -7.82 -16.20
CA ALA A 166 11.74 -8.46 -15.37
C ALA A 166 10.96 -7.44 -14.53
N LEU A 167 11.65 -6.45 -13.94
CA LEU A 167 11.04 -5.33 -13.25
C LEU A 167 10.08 -4.58 -14.18
N ARG A 168 10.52 -4.21 -15.39
CA ARG A 168 9.64 -3.58 -16.39
C ARG A 168 8.43 -4.45 -16.75
N SER A 169 8.62 -5.77 -16.89
CA SER A 169 7.52 -6.69 -17.16
C SER A 169 6.50 -6.77 -16.01
N ILE A 170 6.96 -6.73 -14.76
CA ILE A 170 6.10 -6.68 -13.57
C ILE A 170 5.34 -5.35 -13.54
N LEU A 171 6.03 -4.24 -13.81
CA LEU A 171 5.43 -2.90 -13.88
C LEU A 171 4.38 -2.81 -14.99
N ASP A 172 4.67 -3.34 -16.17
CA ASP A 172 3.71 -3.39 -17.28
C ASP A 172 2.47 -4.22 -16.92
N GLY A 173 2.65 -5.35 -16.22
CA GLY A 173 1.57 -6.18 -15.71
C GLY A 173 0.71 -5.47 -14.67
N ILE A 174 1.34 -4.73 -13.74
CA ILE A 174 0.63 -3.91 -12.74
C ILE A 174 -0.18 -2.82 -13.42
N VAL A 175 0.44 -2.07 -14.35
CA VAL A 175 -0.24 -1.00 -15.10
C VAL A 175 -1.42 -1.55 -15.89
N ALA A 176 -1.25 -2.67 -16.60
CA ALA A 176 -2.34 -3.31 -17.33
C ALA A 176 -3.48 -3.76 -16.39
N GLY A 177 -3.14 -4.41 -15.28
CA GLY A 177 -4.12 -4.88 -14.30
C GLY A 177 -4.93 -3.76 -13.63
N VAL A 178 -4.31 -2.61 -13.36
CA VAL A 178 -5.05 -1.45 -12.85
C VAL A 178 -5.88 -0.80 -13.96
N ARG A 179 -5.39 -0.74 -15.22
CA ARG A 179 -6.16 -0.20 -16.37
C ARG A 179 -7.43 -0.98 -16.69
N ASP A 180 -7.37 -2.31 -16.59
CA ASP A 180 -8.52 -3.19 -16.84
C ASP A 180 -9.67 -2.93 -15.87
N VAL A 181 -9.33 -2.38 -14.72
CA VAL A 181 -10.16 -2.30 -13.54
C VAL A 181 -10.63 -0.87 -13.26
N ASP A 182 -9.77 0.11 -13.54
CA ASP A 182 -10.09 1.53 -13.54
C ASP A 182 -9.45 2.24 -14.76
N PRO A 183 -10.17 2.27 -15.91
CA PRO A 183 -9.66 2.90 -17.12
C PRO A 183 -9.38 4.39 -16.95
N ASP A 184 -10.10 5.06 -16.02
CA ASP A 184 -9.96 6.48 -15.75
C ASP A 184 -8.79 6.78 -14.78
N ALA A 185 -8.20 5.76 -14.15
CA ALA A 185 -6.95 5.90 -13.41
C ALA A 185 -5.75 6.19 -14.33
N PHE A 186 -5.90 5.95 -15.64
CA PHE A 186 -4.92 6.22 -16.69
C PHE A 186 -5.55 7.01 -17.83
N PRO A 187 -5.83 8.31 -17.65
CA PRO A 187 -6.31 9.13 -18.75
C PRO A 187 -5.31 9.06 -19.90
N SER A 188 -5.78 8.76 -21.11
CA SER A 188 -4.96 8.67 -22.32
C SER A 188 -4.50 10.06 -22.82
N ASP A 189 -4.20 10.98 -21.91
CA ASP A 189 -3.77 12.34 -22.20
C ASP A 189 -2.24 12.37 -22.31
N PRO A 190 -1.67 12.45 -23.53
CA PRO A 190 -0.22 12.46 -23.73
C PRO A 190 0.48 13.66 -23.09
N ASP A 191 -0.27 14.66 -22.59
CA ASP A 191 0.26 15.83 -21.90
C ASP A 191 0.01 15.80 -20.36
N ASN A 192 -0.67 14.78 -19.80
CA ASN A 192 -1.05 14.75 -18.38
C ASN A 192 -1.21 13.34 -17.79
N ASP A 193 -0.13 12.56 -17.84
CA ASP A 193 0.03 11.21 -17.26
C ASP A 193 0.39 11.24 -15.74
N GLU A 194 0.01 12.31 -15.03
CA GLU A 194 0.68 12.76 -13.78
C GLU A 194 0.29 12.04 -12.47
N GLY A 195 -0.33 10.86 -12.49
CA GLY A 195 -0.62 10.12 -11.25
C GLY A 195 0.30 8.91 -11.06
N LEU A 196 0.17 7.95 -11.97
CA LEU A 196 0.92 6.70 -11.96
C LEU A 196 2.30 6.83 -12.63
N GLU A 197 2.45 7.61 -13.70
CA GLU A 197 3.76 7.78 -14.36
C GLU A 197 4.69 8.79 -13.67
N THR A 198 4.19 9.58 -12.71
CA THR A 198 4.96 10.59 -11.97
C THR A 198 5.24 10.20 -10.53
N PHE A 199 4.32 9.52 -9.84
CA PHE A 199 4.57 8.97 -8.51
C PHE A 199 5.01 7.52 -8.63
N TRP A 200 4.11 6.60 -8.98
CA TRP A 200 4.39 5.17 -8.90
C TRP A 200 5.52 4.70 -9.82
N TYR A 201 5.61 5.16 -11.07
CA TYR A 201 6.66 4.69 -11.98
C TYR A 201 8.06 5.19 -11.57
N PRO A 202 8.30 6.49 -11.28
CA PRO A 202 9.57 6.95 -10.76
C PRO A 202 9.87 6.44 -9.36
N TRP A 203 8.85 6.26 -8.51
CA TRP A 203 8.99 5.71 -7.17
C TRP A 203 9.38 4.22 -7.23
N LEU A 204 8.66 3.39 -8.00
CA LEU A 204 8.96 1.97 -8.18
C LEU A 204 10.34 1.78 -8.81
N LEU A 205 10.73 2.60 -9.81
CA LEU A 205 12.08 2.55 -10.37
C LEU A 205 13.16 2.97 -9.37
N LYS A 206 12.93 4.05 -8.61
CA LYS A 206 13.87 4.55 -7.60
C LYS A 206 14.11 3.55 -6.47
N TRP A 207 13.09 2.80 -6.08
CA TRP A 207 13.14 1.93 -4.91
C TRP A 207 13.23 0.44 -5.24
N ALA A 208 13.09 0.04 -6.51
CA ALA A 208 13.39 -1.32 -6.95
C ALA A 208 14.90 -1.63 -6.88
N ASP A 209 15.78 -0.63 -6.84
CA ASP A 209 17.22 -0.81 -6.68
C ASP A 209 17.65 -1.06 -5.22
N ASP A 210 16.80 -0.70 -4.24
CA ASP A 210 17.13 -0.87 -2.83
C ASP A 210 16.83 -2.31 -2.38
N ASP A 211 17.89 -3.03 -1.99
CA ASP A 211 17.95 -4.44 -1.55
C ASP A 211 16.86 -4.93 -0.57
N PHE A 212 16.08 -4.03 0.01
CA PHE A 212 15.02 -4.31 0.97
C PHE A 212 13.65 -4.52 0.35
N ALA A 213 13.46 -4.20 -0.94
CA ALA A 213 12.18 -4.32 -1.64
C ALA A 213 11.52 -5.72 -1.52
N PHE A 214 12.32 -6.77 -1.37
CA PHE A 214 11.86 -8.17 -1.45
C PHE A 214 12.05 -8.97 -0.16
N ASP A 215 12.36 -8.32 0.95
CA ASP A 215 12.52 -9.04 2.22
C ASP A 215 11.27 -9.89 2.53
N PRO A 216 11.45 -11.14 3.01
CA PRO A 216 10.36 -12.05 3.24
C PRO A 216 9.41 -11.50 4.31
N TRP A 217 8.15 -11.80 4.10
CA TRP A 217 7.03 -11.40 4.94
C TRP A 217 7.34 -11.65 6.43
N SER A 218 7.19 -10.62 7.27
CA SER A 218 7.38 -10.80 8.70
C SER A 218 6.05 -11.19 9.34
N TRP A 219 6.07 -12.21 10.18
CA TRP A 219 4.89 -12.58 10.94
C TRP A 219 4.51 -11.45 11.88
N ASN A 220 3.42 -10.75 11.57
CA ASN A 220 2.85 -9.80 12.51
C ASN A 220 1.92 -10.53 13.50
N ARG A 221 1.68 -9.85 14.62
CA ARG A 221 0.83 -10.34 15.72
C ARG A 221 -0.57 -10.75 15.25
N HIS A 222 -1.13 -10.06 14.26
CA HIS A 222 -2.49 -10.31 13.76
C HIS A 222 -2.60 -11.66 13.05
N SER A 223 -1.61 -12.04 12.22
CA SER A 223 -1.59 -13.36 11.58
C SER A 223 -1.60 -14.48 12.62
N ALA A 224 -0.81 -14.35 13.68
CA ALA A 224 -0.79 -15.31 14.79
C ALA A 224 -2.15 -15.38 15.53
N GLU A 225 -2.78 -14.23 15.78
CA GLU A 225 -4.12 -14.15 16.38
C GLU A 225 -5.20 -14.81 15.49
N TYR A 226 -5.13 -14.62 14.17
CA TYR A 226 -6.03 -15.27 13.22
C TYR A 226 -5.93 -16.79 13.28
N PHE A 227 -4.71 -17.35 13.18
CA PHE A 227 -4.53 -18.81 13.19
C PHE A 227 -4.93 -19.44 14.52
N ALA A 228 -4.60 -18.80 15.64
CA ALA A 228 -5.03 -19.23 16.97
C ALA A 228 -6.57 -19.27 17.09
N ALA A 229 -7.27 -18.26 16.57
CA ALA A 229 -8.73 -18.23 16.57
C ALA A 229 -9.37 -19.36 15.75
N HIS A 230 -8.63 -19.94 14.81
CA HIS A 230 -9.08 -21.04 13.94
C HIS A 230 -8.54 -22.43 14.37
N GLY A 231 -7.93 -22.53 15.56
CA GLY A 231 -7.41 -23.80 16.09
C GLY A 231 -6.19 -24.34 15.33
N ILE A 232 -5.41 -23.44 14.72
CA ILE A 232 -4.16 -23.76 14.05
C ILE A 232 -3.03 -23.43 15.03
N ASP A 233 -2.69 -24.39 15.89
CA ASP A 233 -1.83 -24.20 17.07
C ASP A 233 -0.32 -24.33 16.78
N ASP A 234 0.06 -24.84 15.60
CA ASP A 234 1.45 -25.15 15.26
C ASP A 234 1.99 -24.20 14.19
N LEU A 235 2.24 -22.95 14.61
CA LEU A 235 2.84 -21.92 13.76
C LEU A 235 4.34 -22.15 13.53
N ALA A 236 4.99 -23.01 14.33
CA ALA A 236 6.43 -23.28 14.28
C ALA A 236 6.79 -24.42 13.32
N GLU A 237 5.92 -25.42 13.12
CA GLU A 237 6.14 -26.51 12.14
C GLU A 237 5.37 -26.31 10.82
N ARG A 238 4.37 -25.42 10.80
CA ARG A 238 3.64 -25.01 9.60
C ARG A 238 3.78 -23.51 9.44
N GLU A 239 4.85 -23.07 8.78
CA GLU A 239 4.78 -21.77 8.11
C GLU A 239 3.59 -21.83 7.13
N PRO A 240 2.51 -21.06 7.35
CA PRO A 240 1.49 -20.84 6.35
C PRO A 240 2.23 -20.21 5.18
N ARG A 241 2.35 -20.99 4.12
CA ARG A 241 2.91 -20.52 2.87
C ARG A 241 2.05 -19.37 2.38
N HIS A 242 2.70 -18.37 1.79
CA HIS A 242 1.97 -17.26 1.21
C HIS A 242 0.94 -17.83 0.20
N PRO A 243 -0.28 -17.27 0.06
CA PRO A 243 -1.26 -17.82 -0.86
C PRO A 243 -0.73 -18.00 -2.29
N VAL A 244 0.19 -17.11 -2.69
CA VAL A 244 0.88 -17.18 -3.98
C VAL A 244 1.96 -18.27 -4.07
N ASP A 245 2.50 -18.75 -2.94
CA ASP A 245 3.46 -19.87 -2.88
C ASP A 245 2.75 -21.24 -2.98
N LEU A 246 1.42 -21.25 -2.90
CA LEU A 246 0.59 -22.46 -2.95
C LEU A 246 0.00 -22.75 -4.33
N SER A 247 0.13 -21.81 -5.29
CA SER A 247 -0.41 -21.90 -6.64
C SER A 247 0.57 -22.47 -7.67
#